data_AF-A0A0G0TY32-F1
#
_entry.id   AF-A0A0G0TY32-F1
#
_cell.length_a   1.000
_cell.length_b   1.000
_cell.length_c   1.000
_cell.angle_alpha   90.00
_cell.angle_beta   90.00
_cell.angle_gamma   90.00
#
_symmetry.space_group_name_H-M   'P 1'
#
loop_
_entity.id
_entity.type
_entity.pdbx_description
1 polymer ?
#
loop_
_entity_poly.entity_id
_entity_poly.type
_entity_poly.pdbx_seq_one_letter_code
_entity_poly.pdbx_strand_id
1 'polypeptide(L)'
;IKDENWKIDHNKLRIYLKDKYHIEEAYYFLGYVSEKQQDLYSNLQKAGFIVSFKEHNANLKAQKKGNVDTDIVFETMKHLLDNEKLEKVVLISGDGDYKKLVDYLIKKNKFKKILFPNKKFASSLYKELGSEFYDYIENIRSYINLNRNEKGS
;
A
#
# COMPACT_ATOMS: atom_id res chain seq x y z
N ILE A 1 -2.32 -3.05 -10.40
CA ILE A 1 -2.11 -4.50 -10.53
C ILE A 1 -3.05 -5.00 -11.63
N LYS A 2 -2.56 -5.12 -12.88
CA LYS A 2 -3.41 -5.47 -14.04
C LYS A 2 -2.93 -6.70 -14.79
N ASP A 3 -1.98 -7.44 -14.22
CA ASP A 3 -1.23 -8.45 -14.96
C ASP A 3 -1.02 -9.78 -14.24
N GLU A 4 -1.83 -10.08 -13.23
CA GLU A 4 -1.87 -11.44 -12.68
C GLU A 4 -3.31 -11.72 -12.20
N ASN A 5 -3.93 -12.78 -12.73
CA ASN A 5 -5.32 -13.23 -12.47
C ASN A 5 -5.57 -13.71 -11.01
N TRP A 6 -4.88 -13.14 -10.03
CA TRP A 6 -5.08 -13.49 -8.63
C TRP A 6 -5.57 -12.29 -7.84
N LYS A 7 -6.31 -12.58 -6.78
CA LYS A 7 -6.86 -11.57 -5.87
C LYS A 7 -6.16 -11.70 -4.54
N ILE A 8 -5.81 -10.57 -3.95
CA ILE A 8 -5.15 -10.51 -2.63
C ILE A 8 -6.20 -10.77 -1.55
N ASP A 9 -5.87 -11.70 -0.65
CA ASP A 9 -6.52 -11.85 0.64
C ASP A 9 -5.96 -10.79 1.59
N HIS A 10 -6.73 -9.72 1.80
CA HIS A 10 -6.30 -8.58 2.61
C HIS A 10 -6.14 -8.94 4.09
N ASN A 11 -6.87 -9.94 4.60
CA ASN A 11 -6.69 -10.40 5.98
C ASN A 11 -5.31 -11.03 6.15
N LYS A 12 -4.95 -11.96 5.25
CA LYS A 12 -3.63 -12.59 5.27
C LYS A 12 -2.51 -11.60 5.01
N LEU A 13 -2.72 -10.64 4.11
CA LEU A 13 -1.77 -9.55 3.89
C LEU A 13 -1.57 -8.74 5.18
N ARG A 14 -2.64 -8.35 5.88
CA ARG A 14 -2.53 -7.62 7.16
C ARG A 14 -1.76 -8.41 8.21
N ILE A 15 -2.06 -9.70 8.35
CA ILE A 15 -1.36 -10.61 9.28
C ILE A 15 0.13 -10.65 8.93
N TYR A 16 0.48 -10.85 7.66
CA TYR A 16 1.88 -10.85 7.22
C TYR A 16 2.61 -9.54 7.54
N LEU A 17 1.98 -8.40 7.28
CA LEU A 17 2.55 -7.09 7.59
C LEU A 17 2.76 -6.91 9.10
N LYS A 18 1.82 -7.38 9.91
CA LYS A 18 1.93 -7.36 11.37
C LYS A 18 3.07 -8.27 11.84
N ASP A 19 3.10 -9.52 11.41
CA ASP A 19 4.02 -10.52 11.98
C ASP A 19 5.46 -10.32 11.50
N LYS A 20 5.67 -10.01 10.22
CA LYS A 20 7.02 -9.88 9.66
C LYS A 20 7.61 -8.49 9.85
N TYR A 21 6.78 -7.45 9.74
CA TYR A 21 7.24 -6.06 9.75
C TYR A 21 6.78 -5.27 10.96
N HIS A 22 6.01 -5.88 11.88
CA HIS A 22 5.51 -5.24 13.11
C HIS A 22 4.64 -4.01 12.81
N ILE A 23 3.84 -4.08 11.73
CA ILE A 23 2.98 -2.96 11.31
C ILE A 23 1.74 -2.85 12.20
N GLU A 24 1.71 -1.79 13.00
CA GLU A 24 0.60 -1.42 13.89
C GLU A 24 -0.55 -0.74 13.12
N GLU A 25 -0.25 0.24 12.28
CA GLU A 25 -1.23 0.96 11.46
C GLU A 25 -0.94 0.78 9.97
N ALA A 26 -1.98 0.53 9.17
CA ALA A 26 -1.86 0.27 7.74
C ALA A 26 -2.90 1.07 6.96
N TYR A 27 -2.45 2.07 6.20
CA TYR A 27 -3.31 2.93 5.38
C TYR A 27 -3.45 2.36 3.97
N TYR A 28 -4.66 2.42 3.41
CA TYR A 28 -4.95 2.03 2.04
C TYR A 28 -5.62 3.18 1.30
N PHE A 29 -4.92 3.76 0.31
CA PHE A 29 -5.37 4.94 -0.41
C PHE A 29 -6.12 4.60 -1.69
N LEU A 30 -7.28 5.21 -1.88
CA LEU A 30 -8.16 5.00 -3.03
C LEU A 30 -8.55 6.33 -3.67
N GLY A 31 -8.36 6.43 -4.98
CA GLY A 31 -8.52 7.68 -5.70
C GLY A 31 -9.94 8.11 -6.00
N TYR A 32 -10.93 7.24 -5.75
CA TYR A 32 -12.35 7.57 -5.84
C TYR A 32 -13.18 6.55 -5.07
N VAL A 33 -14.35 7.00 -4.61
CA VAL A 33 -15.38 6.15 -4.01
C VAL A 33 -16.28 5.61 -5.13
N SER A 34 -16.57 4.31 -5.10
CA SER A 34 -17.53 3.68 -6.01
C SER A 34 -18.36 2.64 -5.28
N GLU A 35 -19.68 2.70 -5.43
CA GLU A 35 -20.61 1.68 -4.92
C GLU A 35 -20.25 0.27 -5.42
N LYS A 36 -19.69 0.14 -6.63
CA LYS A 36 -19.25 -1.14 -7.18
C LYS A 36 -18.06 -1.76 -6.45
N GLN A 37 -17.38 -1.01 -5.60
CA GLN A 37 -16.22 -1.46 -4.83
C GLN A 37 -16.51 -1.51 -3.32
N GLN A 38 -17.78 -1.40 -2.91
CA GLN A 38 -18.15 -1.41 -1.49
C GLN A 38 -17.68 -2.68 -0.76
N ASP A 39 -17.70 -3.82 -1.42
CA ASP A 39 -17.18 -5.08 -0.88
C ASP A 39 -15.67 -5.01 -0.62
N LEU A 40 -14.91 -4.37 -1.50
CA LEU A 40 -13.47 -4.16 -1.32
C LEU A 40 -13.22 -3.28 -0.09
N TYR A 41 -13.95 -2.18 0.04
CA TYR A 41 -13.79 -1.25 1.17
C TYR A 41 -14.10 -1.94 2.49
N SER A 42 -15.22 -2.68 2.53
CA SER A 42 -15.63 -3.47 3.69
C SER A 42 -14.59 -4.53 4.05
N ASN A 43 -14.03 -5.22 3.05
CA ASN A 43 -13.00 -6.24 3.27
C ASN A 43 -11.69 -5.64 3.79
N LEU A 44 -11.26 -4.48 3.27
CA LEU A 44 -10.09 -3.75 3.75
C LEU A 44 -10.25 -3.31 5.21
N GLN A 45 -11.41 -2.73 5.55
CA GLN A 45 -11.69 -2.29 6.91
C GLN A 45 -11.75 -3.47 7.89
N LYS A 46 -12.45 -4.57 7.52
CA LYS A 46 -12.49 -5.80 8.32
C LYS A 46 -11.10 -6.42 8.52
N ALA A 47 -10.24 -6.31 7.51
CA ALA A 47 -8.84 -6.72 7.60
C ALA A 47 -7.98 -5.77 8.46
N GLY A 48 -8.52 -4.67 8.98
CA GLY A 48 -7.77 -3.73 9.83
C GLY A 48 -6.92 -2.71 9.06
N PHE A 49 -7.29 -2.38 7.82
CA PHE A 49 -6.74 -1.23 7.10
C PHE A 49 -7.55 0.03 7.36
N ILE A 50 -6.85 1.16 7.48
CA ILE A 50 -7.43 2.50 7.49
C ILE A 50 -7.60 2.91 6.03
N VAL A 51 -8.83 2.88 5.54
CA VAL A 51 -9.13 3.24 4.15
C VAL A 51 -9.21 4.76 4.03
N SER A 52 -8.33 5.35 3.23
CA SER A 52 -8.28 6.78 2.95
C SER A 52 -8.71 7.04 1.51
N PHE A 53 -9.69 7.91 1.33
CA PHE A 53 -10.17 8.31 0.02
C PHE A 53 -9.66 9.70 -0.31
N LYS A 54 -9.28 9.91 -1.57
CA LYS A 54 -9.03 11.26 -2.05
C LYS A 54 -10.30 12.10 -1.90
N GLU A 55 -10.19 13.27 -1.28
CA GLU A 55 -11.31 14.20 -1.20
C GLU A 55 -11.75 14.61 -2.62
N HIS A 56 -13.00 14.32 -2.95
CA HIS A 56 -13.62 14.82 -4.17
C HIS A 56 -14.52 15.99 -3.81
N ASN A 57 -14.20 17.17 -4.35
CA ASN A 57 -15.22 18.20 -4.50
C ASN A 57 -16.31 17.62 -5.41
N ALA A 58 -17.49 17.34 -4.84
CA ALA A 58 -18.63 16.73 -5.51
C ALA A 58 -19.02 17.46 -6.84
N ASN A 59 -18.61 18.71 -6.98
CA ASN A 59 -18.88 19.56 -8.15
C ASN A 59 -17.88 19.41 -9.30
N LEU A 60 -16.75 18.71 -9.13
CA LEU A 60 -15.81 18.44 -10.21
C LEU A 60 -16.14 17.07 -10.83
N LYS A 61 -17.15 17.06 -11.71
CA LYS A 61 -17.26 16.07 -12.79
C LYS A 61 -16.03 16.19 -13.69
N ALA A 62 -14.89 15.67 -13.26
CA ALA A 62 -13.67 15.69 -14.05
C ALA A 62 -13.13 14.27 -14.14
N GLN A 63 -13.10 13.79 -15.38
CA GLN A 63 -12.58 12.52 -15.89
C GLN A 63 -11.10 12.23 -15.56
N LYS A 64 -10.53 12.78 -14.49
CA LYS A 64 -9.16 12.52 -14.08
C LYS A 64 -9.11 11.31 -13.17
N LYS A 65 -8.59 10.22 -13.73
CA LYS A 65 -8.07 9.03 -13.05
C LYS A 65 -7.52 9.40 -11.65
N GLY A 66 -8.18 8.91 -10.60
CA GLY A 66 -7.90 9.27 -9.20
C GLY A 66 -6.50 8.85 -8.76
N ASN A 67 -5.51 9.71 -8.99
CA ASN A 67 -4.15 9.58 -8.47
C ASN A 67 -4.16 10.00 -6.99
N VAL A 68 -3.57 9.16 -6.13
CA VAL A 68 -3.47 9.34 -4.67
C VAL A 68 -2.04 9.58 -4.19
N ASP A 69 -1.09 9.79 -5.10
CA ASP A 69 0.33 9.87 -4.77
C ASP A 69 0.62 11.04 -3.84
N THR A 70 -0.01 12.18 -4.08
CA THR A 70 0.09 13.35 -3.21
C THR A 70 -0.46 13.07 -1.81
N ASP A 71 -1.57 12.34 -1.73
CA ASP A 71 -2.22 11.99 -0.47
C ASP A 71 -1.35 11.03 0.36
N ILE A 72 -0.73 10.03 -0.30
CA ILE A 72 0.22 9.11 0.33
C ILE A 72 1.45 9.86 0.86
N VAL A 73 2.04 10.74 0.03
CA VAL A 73 3.20 11.54 0.45
C VAL A 73 2.83 12.43 1.63
N PHE A 74 1.70 13.13 1.55
CA PHE A 74 1.24 14.02 2.61
C PHE A 74 1.02 13.27 3.92
N GLU A 75 0.25 12.18 3.92
CA GLU A 75 -0.05 11.43 5.14
C GLU A 75 1.23 10.83 5.75
N THR A 76 2.16 10.35 4.91
CA THR A 76 3.47 9.87 5.40
C THR A 76 4.25 10.98 6.10
N MET A 77 4.30 12.18 5.50
CA MET A 77 5.00 13.32 6.09
C MET A 77 4.32 13.82 7.37
N LYS A 78 2.98 13.85 7.40
CA LYS A 78 2.18 14.19 8.58
C LYS A 78 2.48 13.24 9.73
N HIS A 79 2.44 11.92 9.52
CA HIS A 79 2.83 10.96 10.57
C HIS A 79 4.28 11.11 11.01
N LEU A 80 5.18 11.42 10.08
CA LEU A 80 6.59 11.64 10.42
C LEU A 80 6.81 12.84 11.35
N LEU A 81 5.98 13.87 11.22
CA LEU A 81 6.08 15.11 12.01
C LEU A 81 5.26 15.05 13.29
N ASP A 82 4.06 14.48 13.24
CA ASP A 82 3.05 14.59 14.30
C ASP A 82 2.93 13.33 15.17
N ASN A 83 3.48 12.19 14.73
CA ASN A 83 3.45 10.94 15.50
C ASN A 83 4.85 10.61 16.06
N GLU A 84 5.09 11.01 17.31
CA GLU A 84 6.35 10.74 18.01
C GLU A 84 6.65 9.24 18.17
N LYS A 85 5.62 8.38 18.16
CA LYS A 85 5.75 6.93 18.26
C LYS A 85 6.07 6.26 16.93
N LEU A 86 6.05 7.00 15.81
CA LEU A 86 6.37 6.42 14.50
C LEU A 86 7.83 5.98 14.47
N GLU A 87 8.07 4.67 14.51
CA GLU A 87 9.42 4.13 14.40
C GLU A 87 9.90 4.12 12.95
N LYS A 88 9.17 3.43 12.08
CA LYS A 88 9.54 3.22 10.69
C LYS A 88 8.32 3.13 9.77
N VAL A 89 8.54 3.42 8.50
CA VAL A 89 7.53 3.35 7.42
C VAL A 89 7.81 2.15 6.51
N VAL A 90 6.75 1.40 6.19
CA VAL A 90 6.72 0.45 5.07
C VAL A 90 5.78 0.97 3.99
N LEU A 91 6.26 1.04 2.74
CA LEU A 91 5.47 1.48 1.60
C LEU A 91 5.15 0.29 0.70
N ILE A 92 3.89 0.11 0.29
CA ILE A 92 3.53 -0.90 -0.73
C ILE A 92 3.20 -0.18 -2.03
N SER A 93 4.15 -0.14 -2.96
CA SER A 93 3.98 0.51 -4.26
C SER A 93 5.04 0.04 -5.25
N GLY A 94 4.72 0.09 -6.54
CA GLY A 94 5.69 -0.04 -7.64
C GLY A 94 6.12 1.31 -8.24
N ASP A 95 5.47 2.40 -7.83
CA ASP A 95 5.66 3.69 -8.48
C ASP A 95 7.01 4.32 -8.15
N GLY A 96 7.67 4.83 -9.19
CA GLY A 96 8.94 5.54 -9.09
C GLY A 96 8.80 6.93 -8.48
N ASP A 97 7.60 7.51 -8.51
CA ASP A 97 7.35 8.87 -7.98
C ASP A 97 7.59 8.96 -6.46
N TYR A 98 7.55 7.84 -5.75
CA TYR A 98 7.87 7.76 -4.32
C TYR A 98 9.37 7.71 -4.01
N LYS A 99 10.28 7.65 -5.00
CA LYS A 99 11.73 7.54 -4.76
C LYS A 99 12.26 8.65 -3.85
N LYS A 100 11.82 9.89 -4.05
CA LYS A 100 12.21 11.03 -3.22
C LYS A 100 11.77 10.88 -1.77
N LEU A 101 10.55 10.37 -1.54
CA LEU A 101 10.04 10.08 -0.20
C LEU A 101 10.86 8.97 0.47
N VAL A 102 11.14 7.88 -0.27
CA VAL A 102 11.96 6.76 0.22
C VAL A 102 13.35 7.23 0.62
N ASP A 103 14.05 7.99 -0.23
CA ASP A 103 15.40 8.50 0.06
C ASP A 103 15.42 9.39 1.30
N TYR A 104 14.41 10.25 1.44
CA TYR A 104 14.28 11.11 2.61
C TYR A 104 14.07 10.30 3.89
N LEU A 105 13.18 9.30 3.86
CA LEU A 105 12.92 8.43 5.01
C LEU A 105 14.14 7.59 5.38
N ILE A 106 14.93 7.12 4.40
CA ILE A 106 16.19 6.41 4.65
C ILE A 106 17.16 7.35 5.37
N LYS A 107 17.36 8.56 4.84
CA LYS A 107 18.24 9.57 5.47
C LYS A 107 17.81 9.93 6.89
N LYS A 108 16.51 9.92 7.18
CA LYS A 108 15.96 10.16 8.53
C LYS A 108 16.00 8.95 9.44
N ASN A 109 16.50 7.80 8.98
CA ASN A 109 16.41 6.52 9.67
C ASN A 109 14.96 6.17 10.04
N LYS A 110 13.99 6.54 9.19
CA LYS A 110 12.55 6.30 9.36
C LYS A 110 11.97 5.37 8.29
N PHE A 111 12.79 4.89 7.36
CA PHE A 111 12.38 3.90 6.37
C PHE A 111 12.66 2.47 6.85
N LYS A 112 11.69 1.57 6.71
CA LYS A 112 11.89 0.13 6.89
C LYS A 112 12.09 -0.56 5.55
N LYS A 113 11.11 -0.45 4.64
CA LYS A 113 11.08 -1.24 3.41
C LYS A 113 10.04 -0.72 2.40
N ILE A 114 10.29 -0.86 1.10
CA ILE A 114 9.26 -0.83 0.06
C ILE A 114 8.91 -2.26 -0.37
N LEU A 115 7.63 -2.58 -0.44
CA LEU A 115 7.12 -3.87 -0.90
C LEU A 115 6.55 -3.70 -2.31
N PHE A 116 7.27 -4.18 -3.30
CA PHE A 116 6.83 -4.13 -4.68
C PHE A 116 5.73 -5.17 -4.93
N PRO A 117 4.57 -4.80 -5.51
CA PRO A 117 3.50 -5.75 -5.78
C PRO A 117 3.91 -6.93 -6.67
N ASN A 118 4.76 -6.69 -7.67
CA ASN A 118 5.42 -7.74 -8.45
C ASN A 118 6.83 -7.33 -8.88
N LYS A 119 7.62 -8.30 -9.36
CA LYS A 119 9.01 -8.10 -9.78
C LYS A 119 9.19 -7.24 -11.05
N LYS A 120 8.17 -7.16 -11.90
CA LYS A 120 8.15 -6.36 -13.14
C LYS A 120 7.85 -4.88 -12.90
N PHE A 121 7.16 -4.54 -11.81
CA PHE A 121 6.72 -3.17 -11.49
C PHE A 121 7.66 -2.43 -10.54
N ALA A 122 8.84 -2.98 -10.22
CA ALA A 122 9.87 -2.19 -9.56
C ALA A 122 10.43 -1.17 -10.57
N SER A 123 10.16 0.12 -10.36
CA SER A 123 10.75 1.18 -11.17
C SER A 123 12.27 1.06 -11.23
N SER A 124 12.86 1.34 -12.40
CA SER A 124 14.32 1.34 -12.58
C SER A 124 15.04 2.31 -11.64
N LEU A 125 14.31 3.30 -11.10
CA LEU A 125 14.80 4.23 -10.09
C LEU A 125 15.21 3.55 -8.77
N TYR A 126 14.72 2.34 -8.50
CA TYR A 126 15.08 1.58 -7.29
C TYR A 126 16.26 0.61 -7.51
N LYS A 127 16.94 0.63 -8.67
CA LYS A 127 18.09 -0.27 -8.93
C LYS A 127 19.25 -0.09 -7.95
N GLU A 128 19.45 1.12 -7.46
CA GLU A 128 20.51 1.47 -6.50
C GLU A 128 20.05 1.30 -5.04
N LEU A 129 18.79 0.92 -4.81
CA LEU A 129 18.26 0.71 -3.48
C LEU A 129 18.86 -0.57 -2.87
N GLY A 130 19.48 -0.45 -1.69
CA GLY A 130 20.02 -1.60 -0.96
C GLY A 130 18.97 -2.70 -0.75
N SER A 131 19.39 -3.96 -0.84
CA SER A 131 18.50 -5.13 -0.70
C SER A 131 17.76 -5.19 0.65
N GLU A 132 18.31 -4.55 1.68
CA GLU A 132 17.70 -4.37 2.99
C GLU A 132 16.42 -3.52 2.93
N PHE A 133 16.28 -2.66 1.92
CA PHE A 133 15.21 -1.67 1.80
C PHE A 133 14.06 -2.07 0.87
N TYR A 134 14.09 -3.24 0.22
CA TYR A 134 12.95 -3.72 -0.55
C TYR A 134 12.66 -5.22 -0.35
N ASP A 135 11.44 -5.64 -0.70
CA ASP A 135 11.02 -7.03 -0.88
C ASP A 135 9.83 -7.06 -1.86
N TYR A 136 9.36 -8.23 -2.27
CA TYR A 136 8.27 -8.39 -3.21
C TYR A 136 7.07 -9.08 -2.55
N ILE A 137 5.88 -8.51 -2.71
CA ILE A 137 4.62 -9.15 -2.31
C ILE A 137 4.40 -10.46 -3.09
N GLU A 138 4.89 -10.53 -4.33
CA GLU A 138 4.86 -11.74 -5.14
C GLU A 138 5.54 -12.95 -4.45
N ASN A 139 6.56 -12.72 -3.60
CA ASN A 139 7.24 -13.80 -2.88
C ASN A 139 6.34 -14.53 -1.87
N ILE A 140 5.27 -13.88 -1.41
CA ILE A 140 4.30 -14.46 -0.48
C ILE A 140 2.97 -14.81 -1.14
N ARG A 141 2.90 -14.75 -2.47
CA ARG A 141 1.66 -14.93 -3.23
C ARG A 141 0.91 -16.21 -2.86
N SER A 142 1.61 -17.32 -2.62
CA SER A 142 0.97 -18.58 -2.20
C SER A 142 0.20 -18.47 -0.87
N TYR A 143 0.67 -17.62 0.05
CA TYR A 143 0.03 -17.37 1.33
C TYR A 143 -1.17 -16.43 1.19
N ILE A 144 -0.99 -15.30 0.49
CA ILE A 144 -1.99 -14.21 0.41
C ILE A 144 -2.92 -14.28 -0.80
N ASN A 145 -2.91 -15.36 -1.57
CA ASN A 145 -3.84 -15.51 -2.68
C ASN A 145 -5.21 -15.99 -2.16
N LEU A 146 -6.29 -15.35 -2.64
CA LEU A 146 -7.65 -15.85 -2.47
C LEU A 146 -7.83 -17.12 -3.31
N ASN A 147 -7.65 -18.27 -2.69
CA ASN A 147 -8.03 -19.54 -3.30
C ASN A 147 -9.56 -19.58 -3.42
N ARG A 148 -10.08 -19.89 -4.61
CA ARG A 148 -11.53 -20.00 -4.90
C ARG A 148 -12.24 -21.17 -4.17
N ASN A 149 -11.64 -21.73 -3.13
CA ASN A 149 -12.17 -22.90 -2.42
C ASN A 149 -12.89 -22.51 -1.13
N GLU A 150 -13.81 -21.55 -1.21
CA GLU A 150 -14.90 -21.40 -0.23
C GLU A 150 -16.17 -20.99 -1.00
N LYS A 151 -16.70 -21.91 -1.79
CA LYS A 151 -18.15 -22.07 -1.88
C LYS A 151 -18.54 -23.00 -0.73
N GLY A 152 -19.34 -22.51 0.21
CA GLY A 152 -20.10 -23.36 1.12
C GLY A 152 -20.04 -22.96 2.58
N SER A 153 -20.98 -22.12 3.00
CA SER A 153 -22.07 -22.51 3.92
C SER A 153 -23.21 -21.52 3.78
#